data_AF-A0A8T2V1S2-F1
#
_entry.id   AF-A0A8T2V1S2-F1
#
_cell.length_a   1.000
_cell.length_b   1.000
_cell.length_c   1.000
_cell.angle_alpha   90.00
_cell.angle_beta   90.00
_cell.angle_gamma   90.00
#
_symmetry.space_group_name_H-M   'P 1'
#
loop_
_entity.id
_entity.type
_entity.pdbx_description
1 polymer ?
#
loop_
_entity_poly.entity_id
_entity_poly.type
_entity_poly.pdbx_seq_one_letter_code
_entity_poly.pdbx_strand_id
1 'polypeptide(L)'
;MVKVVPVDDIPNPYRGQADFDPRFLSTLNKLYAWSLVDYERVVMLDADNIFLRKTDELFQCGQFCAVFINPCIFHTGLFVLEPSEATFKNLIDGLQTKENKDGADQGYLMAWFNDLLERPLFLPPANGSKLNGFYRLPLGYQMDASYFYLKLRWNVPCGPNSVITFPSMPWLKPWYWWSWPVLPLGLQWHEKRRSTIGYSTEIPVLVSEALFYLGTMIISLFIGRRMRQQNEKLQSGKMCGGRGSCADGTLPLVCLMRFVALIVSFILPAMLIPRTVHPLMGWPLELLGSMSLLFVIISMSNLPVLPVLTPWFGIVGALLVMALPVYRNGILRALAIGSYAFAVSPFLWWAFKEILRSMSWKETIYRGWTTVRSESPSSQTTKMC
;
A
#
# COMPACT_ATOMS: atom_id res chain seq x y z
N MET A 1 -15.18 -12.74 25.06
CA MET A 1 -16.39 -12.33 24.30
C MET A 1 -16.13 -10.93 23.78
N VAL A 2 -16.38 -10.65 22.49
CA VAL A 2 -16.23 -9.30 21.92
C VAL A 2 -17.60 -8.62 21.95
N LYS A 3 -17.67 -7.40 22.47
CA LYS A 3 -18.89 -6.57 22.50
C LYS A 3 -18.69 -5.38 21.57
N VAL A 4 -19.58 -5.21 20.59
CA VAL A 4 -19.61 -4.02 19.73
C VAL A 4 -20.62 -3.05 20.33
N VAL A 5 -20.19 -1.80 20.56
CA VAL A 5 -21.03 -0.74 21.11
C VAL A 5 -21.14 0.36 20.04
N PRO A 6 -22.31 0.54 19.40
CA PRO A 6 -22.52 1.68 18.53
C PRO A 6 -22.59 2.95 19.37
N VAL A 7 -22.04 4.04 18.86
CA VAL A 7 -22.09 5.37 19.48
C VAL A 7 -22.58 6.37 18.44
N ASP A 8 -23.29 7.40 18.91
CA ASP A 8 -23.67 8.52 18.07
C ASP A 8 -22.43 9.38 17.74
N ASP A 9 -22.43 10.04 16.59
CA ASP A 9 -21.30 10.89 16.21
C ASP A 9 -21.32 12.21 17.00
N ILE A 10 -20.21 12.52 17.68
CA ILE A 10 -20.00 13.79 18.37
C ILE A 10 -19.59 14.83 17.33
N PRO A 11 -20.39 15.89 17.10
CA PRO A 11 -20.05 16.92 16.13
C PRO A 11 -18.73 17.60 16.51
N ASN A 12 -17.76 17.58 15.61
CA ASN A 12 -16.47 18.25 15.86
C ASN A 12 -16.62 19.79 15.74
N PRO A 13 -16.53 20.55 16.85
CA PRO A 13 -16.69 22.01 16.82
C PRO A 13 -15.50 22.71 16.16
N TYR A 14 -14.36 22.03 16.02
CA TYR A 14 -13.13 22.56 15.45
C TYR A 14 -13.06 22.46 13.92
N ARG A 15 -14.10 21.91 13.27
CA ARG A 15 -14.18 21.75 11.81
C ARG A 15 -13.99 23.02 10.97
N GLY A 16 -14.14 24.19 11.60
CA GLY A 16 -13.98 25.51 10.96
C GLY A 16 -12.58 26.12 11.09
N GLN A 17 -11.63 25.44 11.75
CA GLN A 17 -10.25 25.91 11.86
C GLN A 17 -9.56 25.91 10.47
N ALA A 18 -8.64 26.86 10.25
CA ALA A 18 -7.99 27.06 8.96
C ALA A 18 -7.23 25.81 8.46
N ASP A 19 -6.58 25.08 9.38
CA ASP A 19 -5.77 23.90 9.08
C ASP A 19 -6.50 22.59 9.43
N PHE A 20 -7.84 22.60 9.47
CA PHE A 20 -8.61 21.41 9.83
C PHE A 20 -8.51 20.31 8.76
N ASP A 21 -8.15 19.09 9.18
CA ASP A 21 -8.16 17.92 8.31
C ASP A 21 -9.53 17.19 8.39
N PRO A 22 -10.24 17.02 7.26
CA PRO A 22 -11.53 16.30 7.23
C PRO A 22 -11.49 14.89 7.82
N ARG A 23 -10.32 14.25 7.89
CA ARG A 23 -10.16 12.94 8.53
C ARG A 23 -10.43 12.97 10.04
N PHE A 24 -10.43 14.15 10.67
CA PHE A 24 -10.66 14.32 12.10
C PHE A 24 -12.13 14.57 12.48
N LEU A 25 -13.06 14.45 11.53
CA LEU A 25 -14.49 14.69 11.80
C LEU A 25 -15.04 13.85 12.96
N SER A 26 -14.66 12.57 13.05
CA SER A 26 -15.20 11.63 14.04
C SER A 26 -14.19 11.22 15.12
N THR A 27 -13.03 11.88 15.23
CA THR A 27 -12.00 11.51 16.21
C THR A 27 -12.46 11.72 17.65
N LEU A 28 -13.34 12.69 17.89
CA LEU A 28 -13.88 12.98 19.22
C LEU A 28 -14.82 11.89 19.75
N ASN A 29 -15.30 10.95 18.92
CA ASN A 29 -16.05 9.78 19.37
C ASN A 29 -15.21 8.90 20.34
N LYS A 30 -13.89 9.07 20.33
CA LYS A 30 -12.99 8.47 21.32
C LYS A 30 -13.34 8.83 22.77
N LEU A 31 -14.00 9.97 23.00
CA LEU A 31 -14.41 10.42 24.34
C LEU A 31 -15.46 9.50 24.98
N TYR A 32 -16.25 8.75 24.20
CA TYR A 32 -17.16 7.74 24.75
C TYR A 32 -16.46 6.65 25.56
N ALA A 33 -15.13 6.52 25.48
CA ALA A 33 -14.40 5.62 26.35
C ALA A 33 -14.61 5.92 27.84
N TRP A 34 -14.87 7.18 28.21
CA TRP A 34 -15.18 7.56 29.58
C TRP A 34 -16.61 7.23 30.03
N SER A 35 -17.55 6.98 29.11
CA SER A 35 -18.92 6.56 29.45
C SER A 35 -19.05 5.04 29.67
N LEU A 36 -17.95 4.29 29.55
CA LEU A 36 -17.91 2.84 29.77
C LEU A 36 -17.88 2.48 31.27
N VAL A 37 -18.82 3.03 32.06
CA VAL A 37 -18.83 2.92 33.54
C VAL A 37 -19.07 1.52 34.09
N ASP A 38 -19.43 0.56 33.24
CA ASP A 38 -19.45 -0.87 33.59
C ASP A 38 -18.04 -1.45 33.84
N TYR A 39 -16.98 -0.72 33.47
CA TYR A 39 -15.59 -1.13 33.64
C TYR A 39 -14.86 -0.23 34.64
N GLU A 40 -14.05 -0.83 35.50
CA GLU A 40 -13.26 -0.08 36.48
C GLU A 40 -12.02 0.60 35.85
N ARG A 41 -11.47 -0.02 34.80
CA ARG A 41 -10.30 0.45 34.04
C ARG A 41 -10.46 0.08 32.58
N VAL A 42 -10.16 1.02 31.69
CA VAL A 42 -10.17 0.82 30.24
C VAL A 42 -8.79 1.15 29.69
N VAL A 43 -8.23 0.25 28.89
CA VAL A 43 -7.06 0.53 28.05
C VAL A 43 -7.58 0.83 26.64
N MET A 44 -7.59 2.11 26.27
CA MET A 44 -7.94 2.54 24.93
C MET A 44 -6.76 2.27 23.99
N LEU A 45 -7.06 1.74 22.80
CA LEU A 45 -6.08 1.43 21.77
C LEU A 45 -6.62 1.82 20.39
N ASP A 46 -5.88 2.63 19.64
CA ASP A 46 -6.23 2.91 18.25
C ASP A 46 -6.09 1.66 17.39
N ALA A 47 -6.95 1.56 16.36
CA ALA A 47 -7.04 0.39 15.48
C ALA A 47 -5.75 0.08 14.69
N ASP A 48 -4.80 1.02 14.66
CA ASP A 48 -3.49 0.88 14.05
C ASP A 48 -2.37 0.61 15.04
N ASN A 49 -2.69 -0.04 16.18
CA ASN A 49 -1.70 -0.52 17.14
C ASN A 49 -1.73 -2.06 17.25
N ILE A 50 -0.63 -2.66 17.66
CA ILE A 50 -0.55 -4.10 17.98
C ILE A 50 0.17 -4.36 19.29
N PHE A 51 -0.36 -5.28 20.09
CA PHE A 51 0.31 -5.85 21.26
C PHE A 51 1.26 -6.98 20.86
N LEU A 52 2.55 -6.82 21.20
CA LEU A 52 3.61 -7.81 21.05
C LEU A 52 3.63 -8.83 22.18
N ARG A 53 3.23 -8.41 23.37
CA ARG A 53 3.15 -9.23 24.59
C ARG A 53 1.91 -8.84 25.38
N LYS A 54 1.56 -9.66 26.39
CA LYS A 54 0.50 -9.33 27.35
C LYS A 54 0.93 -8.10 28.17
N THR A 55 0.01 -7.16 28.39
CA THR A 55 0.25 -5.88 29.09
C THR A 55 -0.82 -5.62 30.16
N ASP A 56 -1.16 -6.65 30.93
CA ASP A 56 -2.23 -6.58 31.94
C ASP A 56 -1.89 -5.57 33.05
N GLU A 57 -0.60 -5.31 33.27
CA GLU A 57 -0.13 -4.31 34.22
C GLU A 57 -0.64 -2.90 33.92
N LEU A 58 -1.03 -2.59 32.67
CA LEU A 58 -1.65 -1.30 32.32
C LEU A 58 -2.97 -1.07 33.08
N PHE A 59 -3.70 -2.14 33.44
CA PHE A 59 -4.93 -2.02 34.24
C PHE A 59 -4.68 -1.65 35.71
N GLN A 60 -3.41 -1.59 36.14
CA GLN A 60 -3.02 -1.09 37.47
C GLN A 60 -2.77 0.42 37.46
N CYS A 61 -2.78 1.07 36.31
CA CYS A 61 -2.58 2.51 36.21
C CYS A 61 -3.77 3.28 36.80
N GLY A 62 -3.58 4.57 37.10
CA GLY A 62 -4.60 5.42 37.70
C GLY A 62 -5.68 5.91 36.73
N GLN A 63 -6.25 7.08 37.02
CA GLN A 63 -7.40 7.65 36.32
C GLN A 63 -7.11 8.02 34.87
N PHE A 64 -5.86 8.38 34.56
CA PHE A 64 -5.42 8.65 33.19
C PHE A 64 -3.92 8.40 33.05
N CYS A 65 -3.54 7.60 32.06
CA CYS A 65 -2.13 7.33 31.78
C CYS A 65 -1.87 7.23 30.29
N ALA A 66 -0.88 7.96 29.79
CA ALA A 66 -0.54 7.98 28.37
C ALA A 66 0.98 7.98 28.15
N VAL A 67 1.40 7.58 26.95
CA VAL A 67 2.81 7.58 26.54
C VAL A 67 3.17 8.90 25.88
N PHE A 68 4.34 9.44 26.21
CA PHE A 68 4.89 10.64 25.58
C PHE A 68 5.67 10.30 24.31
N ILE A 69 5.27 10.85 23.16
CA ILE A 69 6.00 10.74 21.87
C ILE A 69 7.21 11.67 21.81
N ASN A 70 7.13 12.77 22.54
CA ASN A 70 8.24 13.68 22.79
C ASN A 70 8.05 14.27 24.19
N PRO A 71 9.02 15.02 24.73
CA PRO A 71 8.94 15.53 26.10
C PRO A 71 7.70 16.39 26.42
N CYS A 72 7.00 16.95 25.43
CA CYS A 72 5.88 17.85 25.65
C CYS A 72 4.52 17.26 25.26
N ILE A 73 4.49 16.22 24.41
CA ILE A 73 3.26 15.71 23.79
C ILE A 73 3.11 14.23 24.12
N PHE A 74 1.98 13.89 24.76
CA PHE A 74 1.51 12.52 24.85
C PHE A 74 0.67 12.13 23.64
N HIS A 75 0.73 10.86 23.30
CA HIS A 75 0.06 10.30 22.15
C HIS A 75 -1.22 9.61 22.61
N THR A 76 -2.32 9.87 21.91
CA THR A 76 -3.63 9.35 22.30
C THR A 76 -3.91 7.97 21.71
N GLY A 77 -3.00 7.38 20.94
CA GLY A 77 -3.22 6.06 20.36
C GLY A 77 -3.20 4.90 21.36
N LEU A 78 -2.65 5.12 22.56
CA LEU A 78 -2.79 4.22 23.69
C LEU A 78 -2.84 5.04 24.97
N PHE A 79 -3.91 4.87 25.73
CA PHE A 79 -3.99 5.41 27.08
C PHE A 79 -4.86 4.54 27.96
N VAL A 80 -4.59 4.60 29.27
CA VAL A 80 -5.42 4.01 30.31
C VAL A 80 -6.33 5.10 30.85
N LEU A 81 -7.57 4.75 31.16
CA LEU A 81 -8.52 5.65 31.82
C LEU A 81 -9.38 4.93 32.87
N GLU A 82 -9.87 5.70 33.83
CA GLU A 82 -11.00 5.34 34.69
C GLU A 82 -12.30 5.91 34.12
N PRO A 83 -13.26 5.06 33.70
CA PRO A 83 -14.54 5.52 33.20
C PRO A 83 -15.32 6.27 34.29
N SER A 84 -15.97 7.36 33.93
CA SER A 84 -16.74 8.20 34.83
C SER A 84 -17.69 9.07 34.01
N GLU A 85 -19.00 8.94 34.25
CA GLU A 85 -20.02 9.80 33.62
C GLU A 85 -19.76 11.30 33.90
N ALA A 86 -19.28 11.62 35.10
CA ALA A 86 -18.94 13.00 35.44
C ALA A 86 -17.76 13.51 34.59
N THR A 87 -16.71 12.70 34.42
CA THR A 87 -15.57 13.06 33.57
C THR A 87 -15.97 13.11 32.09
N PHE A 88 -16.78 12.17 31.62
CA PHE A 88 -17.31 12.17 30.26
C PHE A 88 -18.10 13.45 29.96
N LYS A 89 -19.07 13.80 30.83
CA LYS A 89 -19.85 15.03 30.67
C LYS A 89 -18.96 16.28 30.65
N ASN A 90 -17.99 16.36 31.57
CA ASN A 90 -17.03 17.46 31.60
C ASN A 90 -16.18 17.52 30.32
N LEU A 91 -15.77 16.37 29.77
CA LEU A 91 -15.05 16.30 28.49
C LEU A 91 -15.93 16.75 27.32
N ILE A 92 -17.23 16.46 27.32
CA ILE A 92 -18.16 16.92 26.28
C ILE A 92 -18.40 18.43 26.39
N ASP A 93 -18.66 18.94 27.59
CA ASP A 93 -18.88 20.36 27.84
C ASP A 93 -17.62 21.19 27.52
N GLY A 94 -16.43 20.62 27.75
CA GLY A 94 -15.14 21.22 27.43
C GLY A 94 -14.89 21.46 25.94
N LEU A 95 -15.56 20.74 25.03
CA LEU A 95 -15.37 20.87 23.58
C LEU A 95 -15.68 22.28 23.07
N GLN A 96 -16.55 23.02 23.75
CA GLN A 96 -16.92 24.39 23.37
C GLN A 96 -15.93 25.45 23.88
N THR A 97 -15.09 25.11 24.86
CA THR A 97 -14.31 26.10 25.62
C THR A 97 -12.80 25.86 25.55
N LYS A 98 -12.36 24.61 25.38
CA LYS A 98 -10.93 24.27 25.30
C LYS A 98 -10.38 24.55 23.92
N GLU A 99 -9.19 25.15 23.90
CA GLU A 99 -8.39 25.25 22.71
C GLU A 99 -7.95 23.85 22.26
N ASN A 100 -8.10 23.55 20.98
CA ASN A 100 -7.63 22.33 20.36
C ASN A 100 -6.80 22.68 19.12
N LYS A 101 -5.50 22.41 19.19
CA LYS A 101 -4.54 22.86 18.17
C LYS A 101 -4.57 22.04 16.89
N ASP A 102 -4.91 20.75 16.96
CA ASP A 102 -4.97 19.86 15.79
C ASP A 102 -6.40 19.57 15.32
N GLY A 103 -7.40 20.08 16.05
CA GLY A 103 -8.80 19.85 15.76
C GLY A 103 -9.24 18.38 15.94
N ALA A 104 -8.43 17.55 16.60
CA ALA A 104 -8.65 16.11 16.77
C ALA A 104 -8.69 15.70 18.25
N ASP A 105 -8.76 14.39 18.53
CA ASP A 105 -8.71 13.85 19.89
C ASP A 105 -7.37 14.13 20.59
N GLN A 106 -6.26 14.10 19.83
CA GLN A 106 -4.92 14.30 20.39
C GLN A 106 -4.77 15.70 21.01
N GLY A 107 -5.02 16.76 20.25
CA GLY A 107 -4.93 18.13 20.74
C GLY A 107 -5.95 18.43 21.84
N TYR A 108 -7.15 17.87 21.75
CA TYR A 108 -8.18 18.04 22.78
C TYR A 108 -7.77 17.40 24.11
N LEU A 109 -7.36 16.12 24.09
CA LEU A 109 -6.97 15.41 25.30
C LEU A 109 -5.69 16.02 25.90
N MET A 110 -4.74 16.48 25.08
CA MET A 110 -3.58 17.26 25.53
C MET A 110 -3.97 18.53 26.29
N ALA A 111 -4.97 19.27 25.80
CA ALA A 111 -5.46 20.49 26.46
C ALA A 111 -6.26 20.20 27.75
N TRP A 112 -6.88 19.01 27.83
CA TRP A 112 -7.62 18.56 29.01
C TRP A 112 -6.70 18.06 30.12
N PHE A 113 -5.78 17.15 29.79
CA PHE A 113 -4.81 16.53 30.71
C PHE A 113 -3.45 17.24 30.63
N ASN A 114 -3.47 18.57 30.70
CA ASN A 114 -2.31 19.43 30.46
C ASN A 114 -1.21 19.32 31.54
N ASP A 115 -1.56 18.79 32.71
CA ASP A 115 -0.68 18.55 33.85
C ASP A 115 0.04 17.19 33.76
N LEU A 116 -0.30 16.34 32.79
CA LEU A 116 0.25 14.98 32.68
C LEU A 116 1.79 14.97 32.57
N LEU A 117 2.38 16.02 31.99
CA LEU A 117 3.83 16.13 31.87
C LEU A 117 4.53 16.12 33.24
N GLU A 118 3.93 16.76 34.24
CA GLU A 118 4.47 16.90 35.60
C GLU A 118 4.22 15.65 36.45
N ARG A 119 3.50 14.66 35.91
CA ARG A 119 3.11 13.46 36.64
C ARG A 119 4.23 12.40 36.69
N PRO A 120 4.25 11.55 37.73
CA PRO A 120 5.26 10.51 37.86
C PRO A 120 5.18 9.47 36.73
N LEU A 121 6.29 8.78 36.49
CA LEU A 121 6.31 7.63 35.59
C LEU A 121 5.53 6.47 36.24
N PHE A 122 4.72 5.77 35.44
CA PHE A 122 4.02 4.57 35.86
C PHE A 122 5.02 3.45 36.16
N LEU A 123 4.96 2.94 37.39
CA LEU A 123 5.67 1.75 37.84
C LEU A 123 4.61 0.77 38.37
N PRO A 124 4.43 -0.40 37.75
CA PRO A 124 3.39 -1.34 38.14
C PRO A 124 3.62 -1.86 39.57
N PRO A 125 2.64 -1.77 40.47
CA PRO A 125 2.77 -2.29 41.83
C PRO A 125 2.94 -3.81 41.88
N ALA A 126 3.94 -4.29 42.62
CA ALA A 126 4.23 -5.73 42.73
C ALA A 126 3.10 -6.55 43.37
N ASN A 127 2.27 -5.91 44.20
CA ASN A 127 1.11 -6.51 44.85
C ASN A 127 -0.14 -6.54 43.94
N GLY A 128 -0.07 -5.99 42.72
CA GLY A 128 -1.18 -5.90 41.79
C GLY A 128 -2.24 -4.85 42.15
N SER A 129 -1.99 -3.99 43.14
CA SER A 129 -2.91 -2.91 43.49
C SER A 129 -3.01 -1.87 42.38
N LYS A 130 -4.16 -1.21 42.28
CA LYS A 130 -4.37 -0.11 41.33
C LYS A 130 -3.89 1.20 41.94
N LEU A 131 -3.26 2.01 41.11
CA LEU A 131 -2.82 3.34 41.48
C LEU A 131 -3.96 4.35 41.38
N ASN A 132 -3.79 5.47 42.07
CA ASN A 132 -4.65 6.65 41.98
C ASN A 132 -3.79 7.85 41.56
N GLY A 133 -4.35 8.72 40.72
CA GLY A 133 -3.71 9.84 40.06
C GLY A 133 -3.47 9.59 38.58
N PHE A 134 -2.76 10.54 37.96
CA PHE A 134 -2.33 10.46 36.57
C PHE A 134 -0.87 10.02 36.50
N TYR A 135 -0.50 9.28 35.45
CA TYR A 135 0.87 8.78 35.30
C TYR A 135 1.33 8.80 33.85
N ARG A 136 2.64 9.01 33.66
CA ARG A 136 3.28 8.88 32.35
C ARG A 136 3.65 7.43 32.10
N LEU A 137 3.24 6.87 30.97
CA LEU A 137 3.62 5.52 30.59
C LEU A 137 5.01 5.51 29.93
N PRO A 138 5.85 4.49 30.21
CA PRO A 138 7.10 4.27 29.48
C PRO A 138 6.88 4.12 27.96
N LEU A 139 7.87 4.57 27.17
CA LEU A 139 7.79 4.57 25.70
C LEU A 139 7.54 3.18 25.09
N GLY A 140 8.00 2.11 25.74
CA GLY A 140 7.76 0.73 25.30
C GLY A 140 6.28 0.34 25.16
N TYR A 141 5.36 1.04 25.84
CA TYR A 141 3.92 0.84 25.70
C TYR A 141 3.31 1.56 24.49
N GLN A 142 4.08 2.33 23.73
CA GLN A 142 3.63 2.92 22.48
C GLN A 142 4.83 3.25 21.58
N MET A 143 5.42 2.20 21.01
CA MET A 143 6.58 2.33 20.15
C MET A 143 6.13 2.74 18.75
N ASP A 144 6.49 3.94 18.33
CA ASP A 144 6.28 4.37 16.94
C ASP A 144 7.08 3.49 15.98
N ALA A 145 6.40 2.90 14.99
CA ALA A 145 7.00 2.14 13.91
C ALA A 145 8.10 2.93 13.16
N SER A 146 8.02 4.26 13.13
CA SER A 146 9.04 5.14 12.54
C SER A 146 10.43 4.96 13.19
N TYR A 147 10.49 4.68 14.49
CA TYR A 147 11.74 4.41 15.21
C TYR A 147 12.43 3.13 14.73
N PHE A 148 11.66 2.18 14.20
CA PHE A 148 12.20 0.98 13.59
C PHE A 148 12.75 1.27 12.19
N TYR A 149 12.02 1.97 11.33
CA TYR A 149 12.34 2.03 9.90
C TYR A 149 13.70 2.69 9.57
N LEU A 150 14.13 3.67 10.37
CA LEU A 150 15.44 4.31 10.18
C LEU A 150 16.61 3.34 10.46
N LYS A 151 16.50 2.51 11.49
CA LYS A 151 17.57 1.60 11.93
C LYS A 151 17.36 0.15 11.49
N LEU A 152 16.17 -0.19 10.98
CA LEU A 152 15.70 -1.56 10.73
C LEU A 152 15.86 -2.50 11.93
N ARG A 153 15.81 -1.93 13.14
CA ARG A 153 15.84 -2.65 14.42
C ARG A 153 15.22 -1.79 15.50
N TRP A 154 14.59 -2.42 16.47
CA TRP A 154 14.10 -1.73 17.65
C TRP A 154 15.27 -1.22 18.48
N ASN A 155 15.21 0.06 18.84
CA ASN A 155 16.13 0.69 19.78
C ASN A 155 15.33 1.65 20.66
N VAL A 156 14.51 1.07 21.53
CA VAL A 156 13.66 1.81 22.46
C VAL A 156 14.39 1.93 23.78
N PRO A 157 14.64 3.15 24.29
CA PRO A 157 15.51 3.38 25.43
C PRO A 157 14.90 2.95 26.78
N CYS A 158 13.57 2.84 26.89
CA CYS A 158 12.92 2.58 28.16
C CYS A 158 11.56 1.87 28.02
N GLY A 159 11.19 1.13 29.06
CA GLY A 159 9.91 0.43 29.16
C GLY A 159 9.90 -0.96 28.51
N PRO A 160 8.80 -1.71 28.68
CA PRO A 160 8.64 -3.01 28.05
C PRO A 160 8.26 -2.80 26.58
N ASN A 161 9.05 -3.32 25.63
CA ASN A 161 8.73 -3.28 24.19
C ASN A 161 7.45 -4.08 23.90
N SER A 162 6.29 -3.46 24.08
CA SER A 162 5.02 -4.15 24.24
C SER A 162 4.00 -3.79 23.20
N VAL A 163 3.97 -2.54 22.74
CA VAL A 163 2.97 -2.08 21.77
C VAL A 163 3.66 -1.33 20.64
N ILE A 164 3.30 -1.63 19.41
CA ILE A 164 3.70 -0.86 18.23
C ILE A 164 2.52 -0.03 17.78
N THR A 165 2.73 1.26 17.54
CA THR A 165 1.79 2.14 16.83
C THR A 165 2.25 2.35 15.39
N PHE A 166 1.31 2.39 14.44
CA PHE A 166 1.57 2.59 13.02
C PHE A 166 1.01 3.93 12.52
N PRO A 167 1.62 5.08 12.87
CA PRO A 167 1.14 6.42 12.49
C PRO A 167 1.40 6.75 11.01
N SER A 168 1.73 5.75 10.19
CA SER A 168 2.01 5.89 8.77
C SER A 168 0.82 6.48 8.00
N MET A 169 1.12 7.05 6.83
CA MET A 169 0.11 7.57 5.91
C MET A 169 -1.00 6.54 5.65
N PRO A 170 -2.24 6.98 5.36
CA PRO A 170 -3.38 6.08 5.22
C PRO A 170 -3.19 4.92 4.24
N TRP A 171 -2.39 5.07 3.18
CA TRP A 171 -2.12 3.98 2.21
C TRP A 171 -0.89 3.11 2.54
N LEU A 172 -0.16 3.43 3.60
CA LEU A 172 0.99 2.66 4.11
C LEU A 172 0.68 1.97 5.45
N LYS A 173 -0.61 1.92 5.83
CA LYS A 173 -1.03 1.17 7.02
C LYS A 173 -0.66 -0.32 6.89
N PRO A 174 -0.36 -0.98 8.01
CA PRO A 174 0.29 -2.29 8.00
C PRO A 174 -0.60 -3.42 7.49
N TRP A 175 -1.92 -3.21 7.42
CA TRP A 175 -2.87 -4.19 6.90
C TRP A 175 -2.90 -4.27 5.38
N TYR A 176 -2.31 -3.31 4.67
CA TYR A 176 -2.25 -3.39 3.21
C TYR A 176 -1.19 -4.38 2.78
N TRP A 177 -1.56 -5.32 1.91
CA TRP A 177 -0.62 -6.31 1.38
C TRP A 177 0.58 -5.68 0.66
N TRP A 178 0.41 -4.50 0.05
CA TRP A 178 1.49 -3.75 -0.61
C TRP A 178 2.35 -2.92 0.34
N SER A 179 1.98 -2.81 1.62
CA SER A 179 2.79 -2.07 2.61
C SER A 179 4.15 -2.72 2.81
N TRP A 180 4.22 -4.05 2.76
CA TRP A 180 5.47 -4.79 2.57
C TRP A 180 5.73 -4.94 1.05
N PRO A 181 6.97 -4.89 0.54
CA PRO A 181 8.21 -4.83 1.30
C PRO A 181 8.56 -3.43 1.83
N VAL A 182 7.96 -2.34 1.35
CA VAL A 182 8.34 -0.96 1.69
C VAL A 182 8.54 -0.76 3.20
N LEU A 183 7.55 -1.14 4.00
CA LEU A 183 7.54 -1.08 5.45
C LEU A 183 7.59 -2.50 6.07
N PRO A 184 8.77 -2.97 6.53
CA PRO A 184 8.97 -4.36 6.94
C PRO A 184 8.12 -4.81 8.14
N LEU A 185 7.74 -3.89 9.04
CA LEU A 185 6.89 -4.21 10.18
C LEU A 185 5.46 -4.61 9.78
N GLY A 186 5.04 -4.34 8.54
CA GLY A 186 3.77 -4.86 8.00
C GLY A 186 3.69 -6.39 8.09
N LEU A 187 4.80 -7.12 7.88
CA LEU A 187 4.81 -8.58 8.07
C LEU A 187 4.51 -8.99 9.50
N GLN A 188 5.04 -8.26 10.48
CA GLN A 188 4.79 -8.56 11.90
C GLN A 188 3.31 -8.36 12.25
N TRP A 189 2.66 -7.34 11.68
CA TRP A 189 1.22 -7.13 11.80
C TRP A 189 0.44 -8.29 11.18
N HIS A 190 0.81 -8.70 9.98
CA HIS A 190 0.15 -9.80 9.26
C HIS A 190 0.36 -11.18 9.91
N GLU A 191 1.49 -11.41 10.59
CA GLU A 191 1.73 -12.61 11.39
C GLU A 191 0.84 -12.62 12.64
N LYS A 192 0.68 -11.45 13.29
CA LYS A 192 -0.26 -11.32 14.40
C LYS A 192 -1.69 -11.61 13.95
N ARG A 193 -2.14 -11.04 12.82
CA ARG A 193 -3.45 -11.34 12.23
C ARG A 193 -3.60 -12.83 11.91
N ARG A 194 -2.57 -13.47 11.35
CA ARG A 194 -2.60 -14.92 11.02
C ARG A 194 -2.91 -15.76 12.25
N SER A 195 -2.27 -15.45 13.38
CA SER A 195 -2.43 -16.20 14.63
C SER A 195 -3.74 -15.90 15.38
N THR A 196 -4.39 -14.77 15.13
CA THR A 196 -5.62 -14.37 15.85
C THR A 196 -6.90 -14.58 15.05
N ILE A 197 -6.95 -14.10 13.81
CA ILE A 197 -8.16 -14.09 12.96
C ILE A 197 -7.99 -15.04 11.75
N GLY A 198 -6.76 -15.14 11.22
CA GLY A 198 -6.47 -15.92 10.01
C GLY A 198 -6.79 -15.18 8.70
N TYR A 199 -6.86 -15.96 7.61
CA TYR A 199 -7.16 -15.50 6.24
C TYR A 199 -8.18 -16.40 5.52
N SER A 200 -8.95 -17.20 6.28
CA SER A 200 -9.86 -18.21 5.72
C SER A 200 -10.94 -17.60 4.82
N THR A 201 -11.34 -16.36 5.09
CA THR A 201 -12.33 -15.62 4.31
C THR A 201 -11.79 -15.15 2.96
N GLU A 202 -10.51 -14.78 2.89
CA GLU A 202 -9.89 -14.21 1.70
C GLU A 202 -9.31 -15.30 0.78
N ILE A 203 -8.86 -16.44 1.33
CA ILE A 203 -8.20 -17.51 0.56
C ILE A 203 -9.04 -17.98 -0.65
N PRO A 204 -10.36 -18.27 -0.55
CA PRO A 204 -11.15 -18.70 -1.70
C PRO A 204 -11.20 -17.67 -2.84
N VAL A 205 -11.24 -16.38 -2.50
CA VAL A 205 -11.21 -15.28 -3.48
C VAL A 205 -9.87 -15.28 -4.20
N LEU A 206 -8.76 -15.38 -3.45
CA LEU A 206 -7.41 -15.40 -4.01
C LEU A 206 -7.18 -16.59 -4.94
N VAL A 207 -7.66 -17.79 -4.57
CA VAL A 207 -7.56 -18.98 -5.42
C VAL A 207 -8.37 -18.80 -6.70
N SER A 208 -9.58 -18.25 -6.60
CA SER A 208 -10.45 -18.00 -7.77
C SER A 208 -9.82 -17.00 -8.74
N GLU A 209 -9.26 -15.90 -8.22
CA GLU A 209 -8.52 -14.92 -9.03
C GLU A 209 -7.29 -15.54 -9.69
N ALA A 210 -6.50 -16.34 -8.95
CA ALA A 210 -5.32 -17.01 -9.51
C ALA A 210 -5.71 -17.95 -10.67
N LEU A 211 -6.76 -18.76 -10.50
CA LEU A 211 -7.27 -19.64 -11.55
C LEU A 211 -7.76 -18.86 -12.77
N PHE A 212 -8.47 -17.75 -12.56
CA PHE A 212 -8.92 -16.86 -13.63
C PHE A 212 -7.73 -16.29 -14.41
N TYR A 213 -6.69 -15.80 -13.74
CA TYR A 213 -5.50 -15.26 -14.40
C TYR A 213 -4.70 -16.33 -15.14
N LEU A 214 -4.57 -17.54 -14.58
CA LEU A 214 -3.94 -18.66 -15.27
C LEU A 214 -4.72 -19.08 -16.52
N GLY A 215 -6.05 -19.18 -16.42
CA GLY A 215 -6.92 -19.51 -17.55
C GLY A 215 -6.82 -18.49 -18.67
N THR A 216 -6.93 -17.21 -18.36
CA THR A 216 -6.81 -16.10 -19.33
C THR A 216 -5.42 -16.03 -19.98
N MET A 217 -4.36 -16.31 -19.21
CA MET A 217 -2.99 -16.40 -19.76
C MET A 217 -2.84 -17.58 -20.72
N ILE A 218 -3.34 -18.76 -20.38
CA ILE A 218 -3.28 -19.94 -21.27
C ILE A 218 -4.06 -19.68 -22.56
N ILE A 219 -5.27 -19.13 -22.46
CA ILE A 219 -6.12 -18.81 -23.61
C ILE A 219 -5.43 -17.76 -24.51
N SER A 220 -4.89 -16.70 -23.94
CA SER A 220 -4.20 -15.65 -24.71
C SER A 220 -2.97 -16.19 -25.44
N LEU A 221 -2.16 -17.03 -24.79
CA LEU A 221 -1.02 -17.70 -25.43
C LEU A 221 -1.46 -18.61 -26.59
N PHE A 222 -2.58 -19.33 -26.44
CA PHE A 222 -3.13 -20.17 -27.50
C PHE A 222 -3.63 -19.36 -28.70
N ILE A 223 -4.41 -18.30 -28.44
CA ILE A 223 -4.90 -17.37 -29.47
C ILE A 223 -3.72 -16.70 -30.18
N GLY A 224 -2.74 -16.21 -29.42
CA GLY A 224 -1.54 -15.57 -29.96
C GLY A 224 -0.73 -16.50 -30.88
N ARG A 225 -0.58 -17.77 -30.52
CA ARG A 225 0.06 -18.79 -31.37
C ARG A 225 -0.71 -19.00 -32.68
N ARG A 226 -2.03 -19.17 -32.62
CA ARG A 226 -2.87 -19.34 -33.82
C ARG A 226 -2.81 -18.12 -34.74
N MET A 227 -2.92 -16.91 -34.18
CA MET A 227 -2.86 -15.66 -34.94
C MET A 227 -1.51 -15.49 -35.65
N ARG A 228 -0.39 -15.81 -34.99
CA ARG A 228 0.95 -15.77 -35.61
C ARG A 228 1.07 -16.78 -36.76
N GLN A 229 0.64 -18.02 -36.55
CA GLN A 229 0.66 -19.05 -37.61
C GLN A 229 -0.20 -18.67 -38.81
N GLN A 230 -1.36 -18.03 -38.59
CA GLN A 230 -2.22 -17.55 -39.67
C GLN A 230 -1.58 -16.38 -40.43
N ASN A 231 -0.96 -15.43 -39.73
CA ASN A 231 -0.25 -14.32 -40.34
C ASN A 231 0.98 -14.75 -41.14
N GLU A 232 1.74 -15.74 -40.66
CA GLU A 232 2.87 -16.33 -41.39
C GLU A 232 2.40 -16.99 -42.69
N LYS A 233 1.29 -17.75 -42.66
CA LYS A 233 0.66 -18.31 -43.86
C LYS A 233 0.16 -17.23 -44.83
N LEU A 234 -0.41 -16.14 -44.33
CA LEU A 234 -0.91 -15.03 -45.15
C LEU A 234 0.22 -14.19 -45.77
N GLN A 235 1.38 -14.10 -45.10
CA GLN A 235 2.57 -13.42 -45.61
C GLN A 235 3.33 -14.26 -46.64
N SER A 236 3.42 -15.58 -46.48
CA SER A 236 3.95 -16.48 -47.52
C SER A 236 3.11 -16.51 -48.80
N GLY A 237 1.82 -16.13 -48.74
CA GLY A 237 0.93 -16.04 -49.91
C GLY A 237 0.84 -14.66 -50.57
N LYS A 238 1.51 -13.62 -50.05
CA LYS A 238 1.46 -12.24 -50.56
C LYS A 238 2.86 -11.70 -50.87
N MET A 239 3.56 -12.32 -51.82
CA MET A 239 4.64 -11.68 -52.60
C MET A 239 4.09 -11.24 -53.96
N CYS A 240 3.02 -10.43 -53.97
CA CYS A 240 2.55 -9.63 -55.12
C CYS A 240 1.28 -8.91 -54.65
N GLY A 241 1.31 -7.59 -54.57
CA GLY A 241 0.13 -6.78 -54.23
C GLY A 241 0.48 -5.63 -53.31
N GLY A 242 0.61 -4.44 -53.91
CA GLY A 242 0.87 -3.18 -53.21
C GLY A 242 -0.08 -3.00 -52.02
N ARG A 243 0.49 -2.64 -50.87
CA ARG A 243 -0.29 -2.32 -49.67
C ARG A 243 -1.04 -1.02 -49.89
N GLY A 244 -2.37 -1.12 -49.92
CA GLY A 244 -3.28 0.01 -49.87
C GLY A 244 -2.96 0.93 -48.70
N SER A 245 -2.99 2.23 -48.99
CA SER A 245 -2.86 3.31 -48.04
C SER A 245 -4.10 3.37 -47.15
N CYS A 246 -3.89 3.38 -45.84
CA CYS A 246 -4.87 3.93 -44.90
C CYS A 246 -4.19 5.07 -44.13
N ALA A 247 -4.17 6.25 -44.75
CA ALA A 247 -4.27 7.53 -44.03
C ALA A 247 -5.78 7.82 -43.88
N ASP A 248 -6.34 8.43 -42.83
CA ASP A 248 -5.83 9.14 -41.67
C ASP A 248 -7.03 9.29 -40.69
N GLY A 249 -6.81 9.40 -39.38
CA GLY A 249 -7.82 9.88 -38.41
C GLY A 249 -8.06 9.06 -37.13
N THR A 250 -8.00 7.73 -37.17
CA THR A 250 -8.28 6.83 -36.02
C THR A 250 -7.04 6.35 -35.25
N LEU A 251 -5.85 6.66 -35.77
CA LEU A 251 -4.55 6.21 -35.25
C LEU A 251 -4.22 6.69 -33.81
N PRO A 252 -4.48 7.96 -33.39
CA PRO A 252 -4.11 8.39 -32.03
C PRO A 252 -4.97 7.73 -30.95
N LEU A 253 -6.26 7.50 -31.22
CA LEU A 253 -7.17 6.89 -30.25
C LEU A 253 -6.82 5.42 -29.99
N VAL A 254 -6.51 4.65 -31.03
CA VAL A 254 -6.10 3.24 -30.88
C VAL A 254 -4.76 3.13 -30.15
N CYS A 255 -3.81 4.01 -30.44
CA CYS A 255 -2.55 4.08 -29.68
C CYS A 255 -2.79 4.44 -28.21
N LEU A 256 -3.63 5.44 -27.94
CA LEU A 256 -4.00 5.81 -26.58
C LEU A 256 -4.65 4.65 -25.82
N MET A 257 -5.61 3.95 -26.44
CA MET A 257 -6.26 2.79 -25.82
C MET A 257 -5.28 1.68 -25.47
N ARG A 258 -4.30 1.39 -26.33
CA ARG A 258 -3.26 0.39 -26.05
C ARG A 258 -2.37 0.81 -24.88
N PHE A 259 -1.98 2.09 -24.82
CA PHE A 259 -1.17 2.60 -23.72
C PHE A 259 -1.93 2.57 -22.39
N VAL A 260 -3.21 2.97 -22.40
CA VAL A 260 -4.11 2.86 -21.25
C VAL A 260 -4.25 1.39 -20.82
N ALA A 261 -4.42 0.45 -21.75
CA ALA A 261 -4.51 -0.97 -21.43
C ALA A 261 -3.24 -1.49 -20.72
N LEU A 262 -2.05 -1.06 -21.17
CA LEU A 262 -0.78 -1.40 -20.53
C LEU A 262 -0.66 -0.84 -19.10
N ILE A 263 -1.20 0.35 -18.84
CA ILE A 263 -1.23 0.89 -17.47
C ILE A 263 -2.24 0.13 -16.62
N VAL A 264 -3.45 -0.08 -17.16
CA VAL A 264 -4.54 -0.78 -16.48
C VAL A 264 -4.13 -2.21 -16.11
N SER A 265 -3.28 -2.89 -16.89
CA SER A 265 -2.81 -4.23 -16.54
C SER A 265 -2.04 -4.31 -15.22
N PHE A 266 -1.44 -3.21 -14.74
CA PHE A 266 -0.77 -3.16 -13.42
C PHE A 266 -1.67 -2.62 -12.30
N ILE A 267 -2.77 -1.95 -12.62
CA ILE A 267 -3.66 -1.32 -11.62
C ILE A 267 -4.84 -2.23 -11.31
N LEU A 268 -5.41 -2.88 -12.33
CA LEU A 268 -6.63 -3.65 -12.19
C LEU A 268 -6.48 -4.82 -11.20
N PRO A 269 -5.44 -5.67 -11.28
CA PRO A 269 -5.29 -6.75 -10.30
C PRO A 269 -5.15 -6.21 -8.88
N ALA A 270 -4.37 -5.13 -8.68
CA ALA A 270 -4.16 -4.53 -7.37
C ALA A 270 -5.44 -4.01 -6.70
N MET A 271 -6.41 -3.57 -7.51
CA MET A 271 -7.72 -3.12 -7.03
C MET A 271 -8.67 -4.27 -6.66
N LEU A 272 -8.50 -5.45 -7.26
CA LEU A 272 -9.32 -6.63 -7.00
C LEU A 272 -8.85 -7.38 -5.76
N ILE A 273 -7.54 -7.46 -5.55
CA ILE A 273 -6.95 -8.16 -4.40
C ILE A 273 -7.45 -7.54 -3.09
N PRO A 274 -8.07 -8.33 -2.18
CA PRO A 274 -8.56 -7.80 -0.93
C PRO A 274 -7.44 -7.14 -0.13
N ARG A 275 -7.68 -5.92 0.36
CA ARG A 275 -6.66 -5.05 0.96
C ARG A 275 -5.90 -5.72 2.11
N THR A 276 -6.58 -6.56 2.89
CA THR A 276 -6.09 -7.14 4.14
C THR A 276 -5.34 -8.46 3.99
N VAL A 277 -5.11 -8.95 2.76
CA VAL A 277 -4.43 -10.25 2.56
C VAL A 277 -2.97 -10.19 2.95
N HIS A 278 -2.41 -11.35 3.22
CA HIS A 278 -0.99 -11.44 3.55
C HIS A 278 -0.13 -10.96 2.36
N PRO A 279 0.93 -10.15 2.57
CA PRO A 279 1.80 -9.65 1.50
C PRO A 279 2.40 -10.74 0.61
N LEU A 280 2.79 -11.87 1.22
CA LEU A 280 3.31 -13.06 0.51
C LEU A 280 2.25 -13.77 -0.37
N MET A 281 0.97 -13.42 -0.24
CA MET A 281 -0.10 -13.88 -1.14
C MET A 281 -0.50 -12.78 -2.14
N GLY A 282 -0.56 -11.52 -1.68
CA GLY A 282 -0.94 -10.38 -2.51
C GLY A 282 0.03 -10.12 -3.67
N TRP A 283 1.34 -10.02 -3.41
CA TRP A 283 2.32 -9.74 -4.48
C TRP A 283 2.38 -10.81 -5.57
N PRO A 284 2.44 -12.12 -5.26
CA PRO A 284 2.40 -13.13 -6.30
C PRO A 284 1.13 -13.07 -7.16
N LEU A 285 -0.02 -12.77 -6.54
CA LEU A 285 -1.28 -12.64 -7.27
C LEU A 285 -1.32 -11.39 -8.15
N GLU A 286 -0.80 -10.27 -7.66
CA GLU A 286 -0.62 -9.04 -8.44
C GLU A 286 0.29 -9.27 -9.65
N LEU A 287 1.45 -9.90 -9.43
CA LEU A 287 2.41 -10.21 -10.47
C LEU A 287 1.84 -11.19 -11.50
N LEU A 288 1.06 -12.18 -11.06
CA LEU A 288 0.36 -13.12 -11.94
C LEU A 288 -0.73 -12.43 -12.77
N GLY A 289 -1.57 -11.60 -12.12
CA GLY A 289 -2.64 -10.87 -12.78
C GLY A 289 -2.12 -9.89 -13.81
N SER A 290 -1.10 -9.10 -13.45
CA SER A 290 -0.46 -8.17 -14.37
C SER A 290 0.20 -8.89 -15.54
N MET A 291 0.94 -9.98 -15.29
CA MET A 291 1.53 -10.80 -16.35
C MET A 291 0.46 -11.37 -17.29
N SER A 292 -0.63 -11.92 -16.76
CA SER A 292 -1.73 -12.45 -17.56
C SER A 292 -2.34 -11.40 -18.49
N LEU A 293 -2.65 -10.21 -17.96
CA LEU A 293 -3.21 -9.11 -18.74
C LEU A 293 -2.22 -8.58 -19.79
N LEU A 294 -0.92 -8.49 -19.47
CA LEU A 294 0.11 -8.15 -20.45
C LEU A 294 0.16 -9.17 -21.60
N PHE A 295 0.03 -10.47 -21.31
CA PHE A 295 -0.02 -11.51 -22.36
C PHE A 295 -1.26 -11.40 -23.24
N VAL A 296 -2.41 -11.03 -22.69
CA VAL A 296 -3.62 -10.70 -23.47
C VAL A 296 -3.32 -9.54 -24.42
N ILE A 297 -2.76 -8.44 -23.91
CA ILE A 297 -2.45 -7.25 -24.72
C ILE A 297 -1.43 -7.56 -25.81
N ILE A 298 -0.36 -8.29 -25.49
CA ILE A 298 0.66 -8.76 -26.45
C ILE A 298 0.01 -9.58 -27.57
N SER A 299 -0.88 -10.52 -27.20
CA SER A 299 -1.51 -11.43 -28.15
C SER A 299 -2.52 -10.73 -29.06
N MET A 300 -3.27 -9.77 -28.54
CA MET A 300 -4.28 -9.01 -29.30
C MET A 300 -3.68 -7.88 -30.15
N SER A 301 -2.64 -7.21 -29.66
CA SER A 301 -2.07 -6.03 -30.31
C SER A 301 -0.78 -6.31 -31.09
N ASN A 302 -0.29 -7.56 -31.07
CA ASN A 302 0.96 -7.99 -31.70
C ASN A 302 2.17 -7.11 -31.31
N LEU A 303 2.22 -6.72 -30.03
CA LEU A 303 3.32 -5.92 -29.49
C LEU A 303 4.55 -6.79 -29.19
N PRO A 304 5.76 -6.21 -29.21
CA PRO A 304 6.98 -6.94 -28.90
C PRO A 304 6.97 -7.37 -27.42
N VAL A 305 7.17 -8.67 -27.19
CA VAL A 305 7.07 -9.30 -25.86
C VAL A 305 8.02 -8.66 -24.85
N LEU A 306 9.31 -8.59 -25.19
CA LEU A 306 10.36 -8.16 -24.26
C LEU A 306 10.15 -6.72 -23.77
N PRO A 307 9.97 -5.69 -24.63
CA PRO A 307 9.65 -4.33 -24.20
C PRO A 307 8.42 -4.23 -23.29
N VAL A 308 7.35 -4.97 -23.59
CA VAL A 308 6.11 -4.95 -22.79
C VAL A 308 6.32 -5.57 -21.40
N LEU A 309 7.16 -6.60 -21.30
CA LEU A 309 7.47 -7.25 -20.02
C LEU A 309 8.59 -6.56 -19.22
N THR A 310 9.37 -5.66 -19.81
CA THR A 310 10.47 -4.96 -19.12
C THR A 310 10.02 -4.25 -17.83
N PRO A 311 8.91 -3.49 -17.79
CA PRO A 311 8.42 -2.88 -16.55
C PRO A 311 8.07 -3.91 -15.48
N TRP A 312 7.48 -5.05 -15.87
CA TRP A 312 7.15 -6.13 -14.95
C TRP A 312 8.41 -6.71 -14.30
N PHE A 313 9.46 -7.00 -15.08
CA PHE A 313 10.75 -7.45 -14.53
C PHE A 313 11.41 -6.40 -13.62
N GLY A 314 11.27 -5.10 -13.97
CA GLY A 314 11.70 -3.99 -13.14
C GLY A 314 10.99 -3.96 -11.78
N ILE A 315 9.68 -4.19 -11.75
CA ILE A 315 8.90 -4.26 -10.51
C ILE A 315 9.35 -5.47 -9.67
N VAL A 316 9.48 -6.66 -10.27
CA VAL A 316 9.94 -7.86 -9.55
C VAL A 316 11.32 -7.64 -8.93
N GLY A 317 12.28 -7.09 -9.69
CA GLY A 317 13.60 -6.81 -9.14
C GLY A 317 13.58 -5.73 -8.05
N ALA A 318 12.74 -4.69 -8.17
CA ALA A 318 12.56 -3.70 -7.11
C ALA A 318 12.01 -4.33 -5.82
N LEU A 319 11.03 -5.22 -5.93
CA LEU A 319 10.48 -5.97 -4.79
C LEU A 319 11.54 -6.85 -4.12
N LEU A 320 12.36 -7.55 -4.93
CA LEU A 320 13.46 -8.36 -4.41
C LEU A 320 14.48 -7.51 -3.67
N VAL A 321 14.95 -6.39 -4.28
CA VAL A 321 15.87 -5.44 -3.64
C VAL A 321 15.27 -4.96 -2.32
N MET A 322 14.00 -4.54 -2.30
CA MET A 322 13.35 -4.11 -1.08
C MET A 322 13.26 -5.22 -0.02
N ALA A 323 13.04 -6.47 -0.40
CA ALA A 323 12.83 -7.60 0.50
C ALA A 323 14.12 -8.17 1.12
N LEU A 324 15.31 -7.80 0.63
CA LEU A 324 16.57 -8.35 1.13
C LEU A 324 16.80 -8.01 2.61
N PRO A 325 17.09 -9.01 3.48
CA PRO A 325 17.35 -8.78 4.91
C PRO A 325 18.79 -8.29 5.19
N VAL A 326 19.56 -7.95 4.16
CA VAL A 326 21.00 -7.62 4.27
C VAL A 326 21.24 -6.20 4.79
N TYR A 327 20.24 -5.32 4.71
CA TYR A 327 20.39 -3.91 5.06
C TYR A 327 20.57 -3.69 6.55
N ARG A 328 21.64 -2.98 6.92
CA ARG A 328 21.94 -2.61 8.31
C ARG A 328 21.03 -1.49 8.85
N ASN A 329 20.49 -0.66 7.97
CA ASN A 329 19.63 0.48 8.32
C ASN A 329 18.77 0.90 7.11
N GLY A 330 17.78 1.74 7.36
CA GLY A 330 16.83 2.21 6.33
C GLY A 330 17.47 3.09 5.26
N ILE A 331 18.53 3.82 5.60
CA ILE A 331 19.25 4.69 4.66
C ILE A 331 19.95 3.86 3.59
N LEU A 332 20.69 2.83 3.98
CA LEU A 332 21.38 1.93 3.04
C LEU A 332 20.38 1.21 2.13
N ARG A 333 19.23 0.82 2.69
CA ARG A 333 18.13 0.23 1.94
C ARG A 333 17.57 1.20 0.89
N ALA A 334 17.30 2.45 1.29
CA ALA A 334 16.82 3.48 0.38
C ALA A 334 17.83 3.78 -0.75
N LEU A 335 19.12 3.86 -0.42
CA LEU A 335 20.19 4.02 -1.42
C LEU A 335 20.22 2.85 -2.40
N ALA A 336 20.11 1.61 -1.93
CA ALA A 336 20.10 0.43 -2.81
C ALA A 336 18.89 0.42 -3.76
N ILE A 337 17.70 0.82 -3.27
CA ILE A 337 16.50 0.98 -4.11
C ILE A 337 16.74 2.08 -5.16
N GLY A 338 17.32 3.21 -4.76
CA GLY A 338 17.68 4.30 -5.67
C GLY A 338 18.69 3.86 -6.75
N SER A 339 19.75 3.14 -6.36
CA SER A 339 20.73 2.58 -7.29
C SER A 339 20.10 1.58 -8.26
N TYR A 340 19.20 0.72 -7.77
CA TYR A 340 18.45 -0.21 -8.62
C TYR A 340 17.57 0.53 -9.63
N ALA A 341 16.80 1.52 -9.18
CA ALA A 341 15.94 2.33 -10.06
C ALA A 341 16.77 3.06 -11.13
N PHE A 342 17.91 3.63 -10.75
CA PHE A 342 18.85 4.25 -11.68
C PHE A 342 19.36 3.24 -12.72
N ALA A 343 19.80 2.06 -12.30
CA ALA A 343 20.31 1.01 -13.19
C ALA A 343 19.25 0.46 -14.17
N VAL A 344 17.98 0.40 -13.74
CA VAL A 344 16.87 -0.11 -14.56
C VAL A 344 16.30 0.97 -15.50
N SER A 345 16.49 2.25 -15.19
CA SER A 345 15.95 3.37 -15.97
C SER A 345 16.29 3.35 -17.48
N PRO A 346 17.51 2.99 -17.94
CA PRO A 346 17.81 2.95 -19.38
C PRO A 346 17.03 1.85 -20.10
N PHE A 347 16.80 0.72 -19.43
CA PHE A 347 16.02 -0.40 -19.97
C PHE A 347 14.54 -0.06 -20.07
N LEU A 348 13.99 0.63 -19.06
CA LEU A 348 12.61 1.14 -19.11
C LEU A 348 12.44 2.17 -20.22
N TRP A 349 13.42 3.08 -20.39
CA TRP A 349 13.40 4.05 -21.47
C TRP A 349 13.51 3.40 -22.85
N TRP A 350 14.36 2.39 -23.00
CA TRP A 350 14.44 1.59 -24.21
C TRP A 350 13.12 0.89 -24.52
N ALA A 351 12.54 0.22 -23.52
CA ALA A 351 11.26 -0.48 -23.66
C ALA A 351 10.14 0.47 -24.07
N PHE A 352 10.06 1.65 -23.43
CA PHE A 352 9.11 2.69 -23.77
C PHE A 352 9.23 3.14 -25.23
N LYS A 353 10.45 3.43 -25.71
CA LYS A 353 10.69 3.80 -27.11
C LYS A 353 10.30 2.69 -28.08
N GLU A 354 10.59 1.44 -27.74
CA GLU A 354 10.25 0.31 -28.61
C GLU A 354 8.74 0.07 -28.69
N ILE A 355 8.02 0.22 -27.57
CA ILE A 355 6.55 0.20 -27.53
C ILE A 355 5.99 1.32 -28.42
N LEU A 356 6.45 2.56 -28.22
CA LEU A 356 6.01 3.69 -29.05
C LEU A 356 6.26 3.47 -30.54
N ARG A 357 7.42 2.94 -30.92
CA ARG A 357 7.75 2.62 -32.32
C ARG A 357 6.82 1.55 -32.88
N SER A 358 6.54 0.49 -32.12
CA SER A 358 5.62 -0.58 -32.54
C SER A 358 4.16 -0.10 -32.70
N MET A 359 3.80 1.00 -32.04
CA MET A 359 2.49 1.64 -32.13
C MET A 359 2.42 2.69 -33.25
N SER A 360 3.54 3.32 -33.59
CA SER A 360 3.68 4.25 -34.72
C SER A 360 3.92 3.49 -36.03
N TRP A 361 2.85 3.21 -36.78
CA TRP A 361 2.88 2.53 -38.08
C TRP A 361 3.51 3.37 -39.22
N LYS A 362 4.45 4.29 -38.95
CA LYS A 362 5.09 5.12 -39.99
C LYS A 362 6.44 4.62 -40.50
N GLU A 363 7.13 3.73 -39.80
CA GLU A 363 8.52 3.37 -40.16
C GLU A 363 8.71 2.10 -41.01
N THR A 364 7.70 1.25 -41.17
CA THR A 364 7.83 0.03 -42.01
C THR A 364 7.97 0.36 -43.51
N ILE A 365 7.63 1.58 -43.93
CA ILE A 365 7.77 2.03 -45.33
C ILE A 365 9.24 2.37 -45.67
N TYR A 366 10.04 2.86 -44.72
CA TYR A 366 11.40 3.34 -45.01
C TYR A 366 12.47 2.24 -45.13
N ARG A 367 12.29 1.07 -44.46
CA ARG A 367 13.24 -0.06 -44.59
C ARG A 367 13.09 -0.86 -45.89
N GLY A 368 11.94 -0.80 -46.55
CA GLY A 368 11.73 -1.44 -47.87
C GLY A 368 12.29 -0.64 -49.04
N TRP A 369 12.58 0.65 -48.85
CA TRP A 369 13.06 1.54 -49.92
C TRP A 369 14.58 1.69 -49.98
N THR A 370 15.32 1.31 -48.93
CA THR A 370 16.79 1.41 -48.93
C THR A 370 17.49 0.20 -49.53
N THR A 371 16.76 -0.89 -49.85
CA THR A 371 17.31 -2.11 -50.46
C THR A 371 17.04 -2.25 -51.96
N VAL A 372 16.34 -1.29 -52.58
CA VAL A 372 16.06 -1.30 -54.03
C VAL A 372 16.70 -0.06 -54.67
N ARG A 373 18.03 -0.06 -54.79
CA ARG A 373 18.75 0.86 -55.69
C ARG A 373 20.14 0.32 -56.03
N SER A 374 20.18 -0.58 -56.99
CA SER A 374 21.21 -0.61 -58.05
C SER A 374 20.98 -1.82 -58.97
N GLU A 375 20.14 -1.67 -59.98
CA GLU A 375 20.26 -2.48 -61.19
C GLU A 375 19.60 -1.73 -62.36
N SER A 376 20.36 -1.58 -63.44
CA SER A 376 20.00 -0.88 -64.67
C SER A 376 19.00 -1.70 -65.50
N PRO A 377 18.14 -1.07 -66.31
CA PRO A 377 17.10 -1.78 -67.03
C PRO A 377 17.71 -2.47 -68.26
N SER A 378 17.81 -3.80 -68.22
CA SER A 378 17.96 -4.61 -69.44
C SER A 378 16.69 -5.39 -69.70
N SER A 379 16.34 -5.42 -70.98
CA SER A 379 15.14 -5.97 -71.57
C SER A 379 14.93 -7.46 -71.27
N GLN A 380 13.65 -7.87 -71.32
CA GLN A 380 13.09 -9.23 -71.21
C GLN A 380 12.64 -9.59 -69.80
N THR A 381 11.34 -9.48 -69.56
CA THR A 381 10.47 -10.67 -69.41
C THR A 381 9.03 -10.23 -69.18
N THR A 382 8.23 -10.33 -70.24
CA THR A 382 6.80 -10.61 -70.10
C THR A 382 6.70 -12.10 -69.73
N LYS A 383 6.38 -12.42 -68.47
CA LYS A 383 5.62 -13.63 -68.09
C LYS A 383 5.36 -13.66 -66.58
N MET A 384 4.05 -13.62 -66.27
CA MET A 384 3.36 -14.11 -65.08
C MET A 384 3.70 -13.46 -63.72
N CYS A 385 2.87 -12.49 -63.34
CA CYS A 385 1.98 -12.56 -62.18
C CYS A 385 0.67 -11.86 -62.53
#